data_AF-A0A1I3NWD7-F1
#
_entry.id   AF-A0A1I3NWD7-F1
#
_cell.length_a   1.000
_cell.length_b   1.000
_cell.length_c   1.000
_cell.angle_alpha   90.00
_cell.angle_beta   90.00
_cell.angle_gamma   90.00
#
_symmetry.space_group_name_H-M   'P 1'
#
loop_
_entity.id
_entity.type
_entity.pdbx_description
1 polymer ?
#
loop_
_entity_poly.entity_id
_entity_poly.type
_entity_poly.pdbx_seq_one_letter_code
_entity_poly.pdbx_strand_id
1 'polypeptide(L)'
;MTWSPATKTKVLTSCGRHCCICHKFAGLKIELHHIKLRSEGGDDDADNCIPLCLDCHADMSSYDKKHPKGTKYTESELKSHRDQWYEKFKNPSLTFYDDDCKNIDTELYKSLRQKLHSETIEFVRSHPFGTIFRSANVQPLYNYADNPTRPDEEFIDPELESLRAALKDRVFLFANTLATNTWADDRNDAFAAVPREWSYNNHQKYYDVVELLHDQATEVGNAFDNLVKSALRKLNVRILD
;
A
#
# COMPACT_ATOMS: atom_id res chain seq x y z
N MET A 1 6.40 -2.88 32.93
CA MET A 1 5.14 -3.47 33.44
C MET A 1 4.93 -4.81 32.76
N THR A 2 4.62 -5.87 33.50
CA THR A 2 4.63 -7.25 32.96
C THR A 2 3.24 -7.86 32.91
N TRP A 3 2.47 -7.46 31.91
CA TRP A 3 1.33 -8.24 31.42
C TRP A 3 1.78 -9.64 30.99
N SER A 4 0.98 -10.67 31.27
CA SER A 4 1.29 -12.03 30.81
C SER A 4 1.36 -12.09 29.27
N PRO A 5 2.16 -13.00 28.67
CA PRO A 5 2.20 -13.17 27.22
C PRO A 5 0.80 -13.45 26.62
N ALA A 6 -0.02 -14.24 27.30
CA ALA A 6 -1.39 -14.55 26.88
C ALA A 6 -2.28 -13.30 26.85
N THR A 7 -2.22 -12.48 27.91
CA THR A 7 -2.95 -11.19 27.97
C THR A 7 -2.52 -10.26 26.85
N LYS A 8 -1.21 -10.12 26.63
CA LYS A 8 -0.66 -9.28 25.56
C LYS A 8 -1.17 -9.72 24.19
N THR A 9 -1.05 -11.01 23.88
CA THR A 9 -1.52 -11.55 22.60
C THR A 9 -3.01 -11.28 22.43
N LYS A 10 -3.85 -11.66 23.41
CA LYS A 10 -5.31 -11.47 23.34
C LYS A 10 -5.70 -10.02 23.07
N VAL A 11 -5.13 -9.07 23.81
CA VAL A 11 -5.47 -7.65 23.71
C VAL A 11 -5.00 -7.06 22.38
N LEU A 12 -3.77 -7.33 21.97
CA LEU A 12 -3.19 -6.79 20.74
C LEU A 12 -3.85 -7.36 19.47
N THR A 13 -4.31 -8.62 19.52
CA THR A 13 -5.07 -9.21 18.41
C THR A 13 -6.50 -8.69 18.38
N SER A 14 -7.14 -8.49 19.54
CA SER A 14 -8.52 -7.98 19.63
C SER A 14 -8.64 -6.54 19.11
N CYS A 15 -7.61 -5.71 19.27
CA CYS A 15 -7.60 -4.35 18.72
C CYS A 15 -7.03 -4.25 17.30
N GLY A 16 -6.49 -5.33 16.73
CA GLY A 16 -5.81 -5.28 15.44
C GLY A 16 -4.64 -4.30 15.39
N ARG A 17 -3.90 -4.11 16.50
CA ARG A 17 -2.84 -3.09 16.65
C ARG A 17 -3.29 -1.63 16.44
N HIS A 18 -4.57 -1.33 16.57
CA HIS A 18 -5.06 0.06 16.61
C HIS A 18 -5.22 0.53 18.05
N CYS A 19 -5.11 1.85 18.25
CA CYS A 19 -5.40 2.48 19.54
C CYS A 19 -6.89 2.44 19.84
N CYS A 20 -7.30 2.01 21.03
CA CYS A 20 -8.70 1.98 21.43
C CYS A 20 -9.35 3.36 21.66
N ILE A 21 -8.56 4.45 21.70
CA ILE A 21 -9.06 5.82 21.90
C ILE A 21 -9.17 6.57 20.56
N CYS A 22 -8.07 6.71 19.84
CA CYS A 22 -8.03 7.47 18.59
C CYS A 22 -8.20 6.62 17.32
N HIS A 23 -8.28 5.29 17.46
CA HIS A 23 -8.48 4.33 16.37
C HIS A 23 -7.40 4.31 15.28
N LYS A 24 -6.29 5.02 15.47
CA LYS A 24 -5.13 4.97 14.56
C LYS A 24 -4.46 3.61 14.59
N PHE A 25 -4.06 3.09 13.42
CA PHE A 25 -3.16 1.94 13.33
C PHE A 25 -1.79 2.30 13.91
N ALA A 26 -1.40 1.62 14.99
CA ALA A 26 -0.17 1.92 15.72
C ALA A 26 0.95 0.91 15.48
N GLY A 27 0.63 -0.29 14.95
CA GLY A 27 1.61 -1.34 14.69
C GLY A 27 2.43 -1.69 15.95
N LEU A 28 3.73 -1.43 15.92
CA LEU A 28 4.63 -1.61 17.07
C LEU A 28 4.63 -0.44 18.07
N LYS A 29 4.13 0.74 17.68
CA LYS A 29 4.08 1.96 18.50
C LYS A 29 2.84 1.99 19.40
N ILE A 30 2.58 0.87 20.08
CA ILE A 30 1.40 0.64 20.92
C ILE A 30 1.81 0.08 22.28
N GLU A 31 1.22 0.62 23.34
CA GLU A 31 1.46 0.20 24.72
C GLU A 31 0.16 -0.24 25.40
N LEU A 32 0.28 -1.13 26.38
CA LEU A 32 -0.83 -1.64 27.17
C LEU A 32 -0.91 -0.88 28.49
N HIS A 33 -2.02 -0.17 28.68
CA HIS A 33 -2.30 0.62 29.87
C HIS A 33 -3.33 -0.08 30.75
N HIS A 34 -3.21 0.07 32.07
CA HIS A 34 -4.23 -0.38 33.02
C HIS A 34 -5.41 0.59 33.01
N ILE A 35 -6.64 0.10 32.85
CA ILE A 35 -7.84 0.93 32.95
C ILE A 35 -7.99 1.46 34.38
N LYS A 36 -7.89 0.55 35.36
CA LYS A 36 -7.73 0.84 36.78
C LYS A 36 -6.27 0.59 37.16
N LEU A 37 -5.57 1.63 37.63
CA LEU A 37 -4.15 1.54 37.95
C LEU A 37 -3.88 0.48 39.03
N ARG A 38 -2.72 -0.19 38.94
CA ARG A 38 -2.29 -1.17 39.95
C ARG A 38 -2.20 -0.58 41.35
N SER A 39 -1.79 0.69 41.48
CA SER A 39 -1.75 1.42 42.75
C SER A 39 -3.13 1.63 43.37
N GLU A 40 -4.20 1.53 42.59
CA GLU A 40 -5.59 1.66 43.02
C GLU A 40 -6.27 0.28 43.13
N GLY A 41 -5.49 -0.81 43.04
CA GLY A 41 -5.98 -2.19 43.12
C GLY A 41 -6.62 -2.67 41.82
N GLY A 42 -6.04 -2.33 40.68
CA GLY A 42 -6.35 -2.97 39.39
C GLY A 42 -5.44 -4.16 39.10
N ASP A 43 -6.02 -5.21 38.53
CA ASP A 43 -5.33 -6.48 38.23
C ASP A 43 -4.65 -6.47 36.85
N ASP A 44 -3.75 -7.42 36.61
CA ASP A 44 -2.99 -7.60 35.36
C ASP A 44 -3.72 -8.52 34.33
N ASP A 45 -5.04 -8.40 34.25
CA ASP A 45 -5.89 -9.19 33.34
C ASP A 45 -6.28 -8.44 32.05
N ALA A 46 -6.94 -9.15 31.12
CA ALA A 46 -7.36 -8.56 29.85
C ALA A 46 -8.50 -7.55 29.99
N ASP A 47 -9.34 -7.68 31.01
CA ASP A 47 -10.53 -6.84 31.24
C ASP A 47 -10.17 -5.52 31.92
N ASN A 48 -8.97 -5.42 32.50
CA ASN A 48 -8.36 -4.21 33.01
C ASN A 48 -7.29 -3.63 32.06
N CYS A 49 -7.11 -4.20 30.87
CA CYS A 49 -6.09 -3.76 29.91
C CYS A 49 -6.72 -3.01 28.73
N ILE A 50 -6.14 -1.86 28.37
CA ILE A 50 -6.49 -1.10 27.16
C ILE A 50 -5.23 -0.82 26.30
N PRO A 51 -5.22 -1.19 25.01
CA PRO A 51 -4.11 -0.89 24.10
C PRO A 51 -4.22 0.52 23.50
N LEU A 52 -3.15 1.32 23.64
CA LEU A 52 -3.09 2.73 23.27
C LEU A 52 -1.87 3.05 22.42
N CYS A 53 -1.96 3.99 21.48
CA CYS A 53 -0.75 4.54 20.85
C CYS A 53 0.06 5.33 21.89
N LEU A 54 1.34 5.59 21.60
CA LEU A 54 2.23 6.30 22.53
C LEU A 54 1.69 7.68 22.94
N ASP A 55 1.02 8.39 22.02
CA ASP A 55 0.44 9.71 22.28
C ASP A 55 -0.70 9.62 23.32
N CYS A 56 -1.73 8.81 23.03
CA CYS A 56 -2.84 8.61 23.97
C CYS A 56 -2.41 7.95 25.28
N HIS A 57 -1.36 7.11 25.25
CA HIS A 57 -0.79 6.53 26.46
C HIS A 57 -0.14 7.60 27.35
N ALA A 58 0.61 8.54 26.77
CA ALA A 58 1.21 9.64 27.51
C ALA A 58 0.15 10.52 28.18
N ASP A 59 -0.98 10.77 27.50
CA ASP A 59 -2.10 11.56 28.02
C ASP A 59 -2.77 10.96 29.26
N MET A 60 -2.68 9.63 29.47
CA MET A 60 -3.23 8.98 30.67
C MET A 60 -2.55 9.47 31.97
N SER A 61 -1.32 9.97 31.85
CA SER A 61 -0.49 10.42 32.98
C SER A 61 -0.43 11.93 33.16
N SER A 62 -0.99 12.73 32.22
CA SER A 62 -0.76 14.18 32.13
C SER A 62 -1.76 15.04 32.92
N TYR A 63 -2.68 14.44 33.67
CA TYR A 63 -3.74 15.18 34.37
C TYR A 63 -3.24 15.87 35.67
N ASP A 64 -3.10 17.19 35.64
CA ASP A 64 -2.80 18.01 36.82
C ASP A 64 -4.07 18.26 37.65
N LYS A 65 -4.13 17.67 38.86
CA LYS A 65 -5.23 17.88 39.81
C LYS A 65 -5.33 19.33 40.30
N LYS A 66 -4.25 20.12 40.23
CA LYS A 66 -4.22 21.53 40.66
C LYS A 66 -4.71 22.48 39.57
N HIS A 67 -4.62 22.09 38.29
CA HIS A 67 -5.09 22.86 37.14
C HIS A 67 -5.75 21.93 36.11
N PRO A 68 -6.97 21.43 36.39
CA PRO A 68 -7.62 20.47 35.53
C PRO A 68 -7.93 21.10 34.16
N LYS A 69 -7.26 20.61 33.12
CA LYS A 69 -7.57 20.93 31.72
C LYS A 69 -8.21 19.72 31.06
N GLY A 70 -9.41 19.91 30.53
CA GLY A 70 -10.21 18.83 29.98
C GLY A 70 -10.79 17.89 31.04
N THR A 71 -11.46 16.84 30.58
CA THR A 71 -12.06 15.80 31.43
C THR A 71 -11.15 14.59 31.45
N LYS A 72 -10.83 14.08 32.64
CA LYS A 72 -10.05 12.85 32.77
C LYS A 72 -10.89 11.66 32.33
N TYR A 73 -10.30 10.77 31.53
CA TYR A 73 -10.93 9.49 31.19
C TYR A 73 -11.32 8.71 32.45
N THR A 74 -12.57 8.29 32.49
CA THR A 74 -13.08 7.41 33.57
C THR A 74 -12.82 5.95 33.25
N GLU A 75 -12.77 5.08 34.27
CA GLU A 75 -12.64 3.63 34.03
C GLU A 75 -13.75 3.09 33.12
N SER A 76 -14.99 3.57 33.30
CA SER A 76 -16.14 3.19 32.47
C SER A 76 -15.99 3.63 31.01
N GLU A 77 -15.45 4.83 30.78
CA GLU A 77 -15.20 5.37 29.45
C GLU A 77 -14.11 4.57 28.74
N LEU A 78 -12.99 4.29 29.41
CA LEU A 78 -11.91 3.48 28.85
C LEU A 78 -12.37 2.06 28.50
N LYS A 79 -13.17 1.42 29.38
CA LYS A 79 -13.79 0.12 29.07
C LYS A 79 -14.68 0.23 27.84
N SER A 80 -15.53 1.26 27.77
CA SER A 80 -16.44 1.46 26.65
C SER A 80 -15.70 1.65 25.33
N HIS A 81 -14.67 2.50 25.29
CA HIS A 81 -13.81 2.71 24.13
C HIS A 81 -13.17 1.40 23.63
N ARG A 82 -12.58 0.63 24.55
CA ARG A 82 -11.98 -0.66 24.24
C ARG A 82 -13.00 -1.64 23.67
N ASP A 83 -14.13 -1.82 24.35
CA ASP A 83 -15.11 -2.84 24.01
C ASP A 83 -15.80 -2.52 22.69
N GLN A 84 -16.19 -1.26 22.46
CA GLN A 84 -16.72 -0.80 21.17
C GLN A 84 -15.72 -1.00 20.03
N TRP A 85 -14.42 -0.74 20.28
CA TRP A 85 -13.39 -0.99 19.27
C TRP A 85 -13.24 -2.47 18.95
N TYR A 86 -13.23 -3.35 19.97
CA TYR A 86 -13.15 -4.80 19.76
C TYR A 86 -14.35 -5.33 18.98
N GLU A 87 -15.55 -4.83 19.25
CA GLU A 87 -16.76 -5.19 18.49
C GLU A 87 -16.65 -4.76 17.03
N LYS A 88 -16.24 -3.51 16.77
CA LYS A 88 -16.01 -3.00 15.41
C LYS A 88 -14.95 -3.82 14.68
N PHE A 89 -13.85 -4.15 15.34
CA PHE A 89 -12.78 -4.94 14.73
C PHE A 89 -13.19 -6.40 14.44
N LYS A 90 -14.03 -7.00 15.29
CA LYS A 90 -14.58 -8.34 15.07
C LYS A 90 -15.60 -8.39 13.93
N ASN A 91 -16.19 -7.26 13.57
CA ASN A 91 -17.18 -7.17 12.51
C ASN A 91 -16.57 -6.45 11.30
N PRO A 92 -15.90 -7.18 10.37
CA PRO A 92 -15.22 -6.55 9.25
C PRO A 92 -16.13 -5.70 8.34
N SER A 93 -17.45 -5.84 8.40
CA SER A 93 -18.39 -4.89 7.76
C SER A 93 -18.41 -3.48 8.38
N LEU A 94 -17.71 -3.27 9.49
CA LEU A 94 -17.43 -1.97 10.13
C LEU A 94 -15.95 -1.55 9.98
N THR A 95 -15.14 -2.34 9.26
CA THR A 95 -13.98 -1.74 8.59
C THR A 95 -14.54 -0.80 7.54
N PHE A 96 -13.91 0.35 7.31
CA PHE A 96 -14.37 1.42 6.42
C PHE A 96 -14.41 1.01 4.92
N TYR A 97 -14.57 -0.27 4.61
CA TYR A 97 -14.62 -0.83 3.29
C TYR A 97 -15.98 -1.52 3.09
N ASP A 98 -16.99 -0.68 2.88
CA ASP A 98 -18.36 -1.09 2.54
C ASP A 98 -18.55 -1.23 1.01
N ASP A 99 -19.78 -1.49 0.58
CA ASP A 99 -20.10 -1.62 -0.84
C ASP A 99 -19.83 -0.34 -1.63
N ASP A 100 -19.94 0.85 -1.01
CA ASP A 100 -19.62 2.12 -1.66
C ASP A 100 -18.12 2.24 -1.90
N CYS A 101 -17.30 1.87 -0.91
CA CYS A 101 -15.84 1.82 -1.05
C CYS A 101 -15.42 0.84 -2.16
N LYS A 102 -16.06 -0.33 -2.20
CA LYS A 102 -15.83 -1.32 -3.25
C LYS A 102 -16.21 -0.80 -4.65
N ASN A 103 -17.29 -0.02 -4.75
CA ASN A 103 -17.71 0.60 -6.00
C ASN A 103 -16.68 1.64 -6.47
N ILE A 104 -16.17 2.48 -5.56
CA ILE A 104 -15.11 3.46 -5.85
C ILE A 104 -13.85 2.73 -6.36
N ASP A 105 -13.37 1.72 -5.63
CA ASP A 105 -12.19 0.94 -6.03
C ASP A 105 -12.40 0.22 -7.36
N THR A 106 -13.64 -0.21 -7.66
CA THR A 106 -13.99 -0.81 -8.95
C THR A 106 -13.85 0.19 -10.10
N GLU A 107 -14.32 1.43 -9.93
CA GLU A 107 -14.18 2.47 -10.95
C GLU A 107 -12.72 2.92 -11.11
N LEU A 108 -11.97 3.03 -10.01
CA LEU A 108 -10.53 3.29 -10.05
C LEU A 108 -9.77 2.18 -10.78
N TYR A 109 -10.08 0.92 -10.50
CA TYR A 109 -9.48 -0.22 -11.20
C TYR A 109 -9.78 -0.20 -12.70
N LYS A 110 -11.01 0.10 -13.10
CA LYS A 110 -11.38 0.26 -14.53
C LYS A 110 -10.60 1.40 -15.19
N SER A 111 -10.52 2.55 -14.52
CA SER A 111 -9.76 3.70 -15.03
C SER A 111 -8.27 3.37 -15.20
N LEU A 112 -7.66 2.71 -14.21
CA LEU A 112 -6.28 2.23 -14.29
C LEU A 112 -6.10 1.30 -15.48
N ARG A 113 -7.02 0.36 -15.66
CA ARG A 113 -6.95 -0.64 -16.73
C ARG A 113 -7.17 -0.04 -18.11
N GLN A 114 -7.87 1.08 -18.25
CA GLN A 114 -7.92 1.87 -19.50
C GLN A 114 -6.63 2.66 -19.78
N LYS A 115 -5.91 3.08 -18.72
CA LYS A 115 -4.62 3.77 -18.87
C LYS A 115 -3.49 2.77 -19.20
N LEU A 116 -3.61 1.53 -18.73
CA LEU A 116 -2.61 0.48 -18.86
C LEU A 116 -3.24 -0.86 -19.26
N HIS A 117 -3.33 -1.10 -20.57
CA HIS A 117 -3.94 -2.28 -21.16
C HIS A 117 -3.09 -3.54 -21.02
N SER A 118 -3.72 -4.72 -21.01
CA SER A 118 -3.01 -6.00 -20.97
C SER A 118 -2.07 -6.19 -22.16
N GLU A 119 -2.44 -5.71 -23.35
CA GLU A 119 -1.58 -5.79 -24.55
C GLU A 119 -0.25 -5.05 -24.39
N THR A 120 -0.26 -3.89 -23.70
CA THR A 120 0.97 -3.14 -23.39
C THR A 120 1.88 -3.97 -22.48
N ILE A 121 1.31 -4.59 -21.46
CA ILE A 121 2.05 -5.43 -20.51
C ILE A 121 2.57 -6.70 -21.18
N GLU A 122 1.79 -7.32 -22.07
CA GLU A 122 2.19 -8.48 -22.84
C GLU A 122 3.34 -8.17 -23.80
N PHE A 123 3.27 -7.02 -24.48
CA PHE A 123 4.38 -6.53 -25.31
C PHE A 123 5.65 -6.35 -24.47
N VAL A 124 5.56 -5.66 -23.33
CA VAL A 124 6.71 -5.38 -22.45
C VAL A 124 7.34 -6.68 -21.96
N ARG A 125 6.55 -7.68 -21.58
CA ARG A 125 7.06 -8.99 -21.12
C ARG A 125 7.73 -9.80 -22.22
N SER A 126 7.25 -9.69 -23.46
CA SER A 126 7.68 -10.57 -24.55
C SER A 126 8.78 -9.96 -25.41
N HIS A 127 8.92 -8.63 -25.41
CA HIS A 127 9.90 -7.95 -26.24
C HIS A 127 11.30 -7.98 -25.61
N PRO A 128 12.35 -8.35 -26.36
CA PRO A 128 13.70 -8.48 -25.81
C PRO A 128 14.44 -7.14 -25.62
N PHE A 129 13.90 -6.03 -26.15
CA PHE A 129 14.45 -4.66 -26.11
C PHE A 129 15.87 -4.45 -26.66
N GLY A 130 16.57 -5.50 -27.07
CA GLY A 130 17.79 -5.42 -27.90
C GLY A 130 17.51 -5.15 -29.38
N THR A 131 16.24 -5.19 -29.80
CA THR A 131 15.80 -4.94 -31.18
C THR A 131 14.92 -3.70 -31.25
N ILE A 132 14.69 -3.20 -32.48
CA ILE A 132 13.76 -2.10 -32.72
C ILE A 132 12.34 -2.46 -32.26
N PHE A 133 11.65 -1.50 -31.66
CA PHE A 133 10.23 -1.58 -31.30
C PHE A 133 9.50 -0.29 -31.66
N ARG A 134 8.17 -0.36 -31.78
CA ARG A 134 7.34 0.83 -31.99
C ARG A 134 7.19 1.60 -30.69
N SER A 135 7.47 2.90 -30.71
CA SER A 135 7.32 3.78 -29.54
C SER A 135 5.88 3.76 -29.00
N ALA A 136 4.89 3.60 -29.88
CA ALA A 136 3.47 3.47 -29.51
C ALA A 136 3.19 2.29 -28.56
N ASN A 137 3.97 1.21 -28.59
CA ASN A 137 3.75 0.04 -27.74
C ASN A 137 4.13 0.30 -26.28
N VAL A 138 5.01 1.27 -26.01
CA VAL A 138 5.44 1.65 -24.65
C VAL A 138 4.88 3.00 -24.21
N GLN A 139 4.24 3.76 -25.11
CA GLN A 139 3.66 5.06 -24.80
C GLN A 139 2.67 5.04 -23.62
N PRO A 140 1.80 4.01 -23.45
CA PRO A 140 0.92 3.95 -22.29
C PRO A 140 1.69 3.86 -20.96
N LEU A 141 2.88 3.25 -20.93
CA LEU A 141 3.72 3.21 -19.73
C LEU A 141 4.28 4.60 -19.37
N TYR A 142 4.73 5.37 -20.36
CA TYR A 142 5.16 6.76 -20.14
C TYR A 142 4.01 7.60 -19.60
N ASN A 143 2.85 7.54 -20.26
CA ASN A 143 1.66 8.26 -19.83
C ASN A 143 1.24 7.86 -18.41
N TYR A 144 1.33 6.57 -18.09
CA TYR A 144 1.05 6.06 -16.75
C TYR A 144 2.09 6.52 -15.74
N ALA A 145 3.39 6.51 -16.06
CA ALA A 145 4.49 6.89 -15.17
C ALA A 145 4.50 8.39 -14.86
N ASP A 146 4.29 9.24 -15.86
CA ASP A 146 4.42 10.70 -15.73
C ASP A 146 3.21 11.35 -15.06
N ASN A 147 2.06 10.67 -15.04
CA ASN A 147 0.86 11.21 -14.42
C ASN A 147 0.95 11.13 -12.88
N PRO A 148 1.00 12.24 -12.13
CA PRO A 148 1.09 12.20 -10.68
C PRO A 148 -0.15 11.54 -10.07
N THR A 149 0.05 10.59 -9.17
CA THR A 149 -1.06 10.02 -8.40
C THR A 149 -1.60 11.09 -7.47
N ARG A 150 -2.89 11.39 -7.61
CA ARG A 150 -3.59 12.30 -6.71
C ARG A 150 -4.22 11.49 -5.55
N PRO A 151 -4.47 12.11 -4.38
CA PRO A 151 -5.10 11.42 -3.26
C PRO A 151 -6.48 10.81 -3.59
N ASP A 152 -7.19 11.38 -4.57
CA ASP A 152 -8.48 10.88 -5.08
C ASP A 152 -8.37 9.75 -6.12
N GLU A 153 -7.13 9.33 -6.46
CA GLU A 153 -6.84 8.18 -7.34
C GLU A 153 -6.23 6.99 -6.59
N GLU A 154 -6.24 7.02 -5.25
CA GLU A 154 -5.78 5.92 -4.39
C GLU A 154 -6.92 4.95 -4.09
N PHE A 155 -6.61 3.65 -4.07
CA PHE A 155 -7.58 2.63 -3.63
C PHE A 155 -7.87 2.78 -2.14
N ILE A 156 -9.12 2.58 -1.76
CA ILE A 156 -9.55 2.54 -0.37
C ILE A 156 -9.09 1.21 0.27
N ASP A 157 -9.08 0.10 -0.49
CA ASP A 157 -8.49 -1.15 -0.02
C ASP A 157 -6.96 -1.00 0.07
N PRO A 158 -6.37 -1.14 1.28
CA PRO A 158 -4.95 -0.86 1.49
C PRO A 158 -4.02 -1.85 0.78
N GLU A 159 -4.48 -3.08 0.50
CA GLU A 159 -3.70 -4.05 -0.27
C GLU A 159 -3.68 -3.67 -1.74
N LEU A 160 -4.84 -3.32 -2.33
CA LEU A 160 -4.90 -2.83 -3.71
C LEU A 160 -4.08 -1.57 -3.90
N GLU A 161 -4.12 -0.63 -2.94
CA GLU A 161 -3.32 0.60 -3.02
C GLU A 161 -1.82 0.29 -2.96
N SER A 162 -1.40 -0.59 -2.04
CA SER A 162 -0.01 -1.01 -1.97
C SER A 162 0.47 -1.69 -3.27
N LEU A 163 -0.39 -2.48 -3.91
CA LEU A 163 -0.08 -3.14 -5.19
C LEU A 163 -0.03 -2.14 -6.35
N ARG A 164 -0.94 -1.17 -6.38
CA ARG A 164 -0.96 -0.08 -7.37
C ARG A 164 0.29 0.79 -7.26
N ALA A 165 0.66 1.19 -6.05
CA ALA A 165 1.88 1.96 -5.80
C ALA A 165 3.13 1.17 -6.24
N ALA A 166 3.22 -0.12 -5.91
CA ALA A 166 4.32 -0.97 -6.37
C ALA A 166 4.38 -1.05 -7.90
N LEU A 167 3.24 -1.23 -8.58
CA LEU A 167 3.18 -1.21 -10.04
C LEU A 167 3.65 0.13 -10.61
N LYS A 168 3.20 1.24 -10.04
CA LYS A 168 3.59 2.60 -10.43
C LYS A 168 5.10 2.79 -10.34
N ASP A 169 5.73 2.36 -9.25
CA ASP A 169 7.18 2.45 -9.07
C ASP A 169 7.95 1.62 -10.10
N ARG A 170 7.49 0.39 -10.38
CA ARG A 170 8.13 -0.47 -11.40
C ARG A 170 7.98 0.12 -12.80
N VAL A 171 6.80 0.61 -13.15
CA VAL A 171 6.55 1.25 -14.45
C VAL A 171 7.39 2.52 -14.59
N PHE A 172 7.49 3.34 -13.55
CA PHE A 172 8.33 4.53 -13.56
C PHE A 172 9.81 4.19 -13.79
N LEU A 173 10.33 3.21 -13.03
CA LEU A 173 11.72 2.78 -13.17
C LEU A 173 12.02 2.25 -14.58
N PHE A 174 11.13 1.43 -15.11
CA PHE A 174 11.25 0.88 -16.46
C PHE A 174 11.17 1.96 -17.54
N ALA A 175 10.18 2.84 -17.47
CA ALA A 175 10.00 3.96 -18.39
C ALA A 175 11.23 4.89 -18.39
N ASN A 176 11.75 5.23 -17.21
CA ASN A 176 12.95 6.06 -17.10
C ASN A 176 14.18 5.38 -17.70
N THR A 177 14.32 4.07 -17.52
CA THR A 177 15.42 3.28 -18.10
C THR A 177 15.31 3.25 -19.63
N LEU A 178 14.10 3.07 -20.18
CA LEU A 178 13.85 3.18 -21.62
C LEU A 178 14.20 4.57 -22.14
N ALA A 179 13.68 5.64 -21.52
CA ALA A 179 13.91 7.02 -21.97
C ALA A 179 15.40 7.39 -21.96
N THR A 180 16.17 6.83 -21.03
CA THR A 180 17.61 7.12 -20.90
C THR A 180 18.46 6.31 -21.88
N ASN A 181 18.00 5.14 -22.31
CA ASN A 181 18.81 4.16 -23.02
C ASN A 181 18.25 3.73 -24.38
N THR A 182 17.18 4.34 -24.85
CA THR A 182 16.62 4.10 -26.18
C THR A 182 16.48 5.41 -26.94
N TRP A 183 16.70 5.35 -28.24
CA TRP A 183 16.64 6.50 -29.15
C TRP A 183 15.77 6.17 -30.35
N ALA A 184 15.18 7.21 -30.93
CA ALA A 184 14.45 7.10 -32.18
C ALA A 184 15.35 6.55 -33.31
N ASP A 185 14.82 5.66 -34.16
CA ASP A 185 15.53 5.18 -35.35
C ASP A 185 15.65 6.32 -36.37
N ASP A 186 16.85 6.56 -36.88
CA ASP A 186 17.14 7.65 -37.82
C ASP A 186 16.29 7.62 -39.11
N ARG A 187 15.74 6.44 -39.47
CA ARG A 187 14.91 6.27 -40.67
C ARG A 187 13.43 6.42 -40.38
N ASN A 188 13.00 6.24 -39.13
CA ASN A 188 11.61 6.31 -38.72
C ASN A 188 11.48 6.56 -37.20
N ASP A 189 11.08 7.76 -36.84
CA ASP A 189 10.90 8.22 -35.46
C ASP A 189 9.77 7.51 -34.70
N ALA A 190 8.91 6.75 -35.39
CA ALA A 190 7.92 5.88 -34.77
C ALA A 190 8.53 4.63 -34.12
N PHE A 191 9.83 4.37 -34.33
CA PHE A 191 10.56 3.25 -33.76
C PHE A 191 11.68 3.73 -32.84
N ALA A 192 11.96 2.93 -31.81
CA ALA A 192 13.06 3.15 -30.90
C ALA A 192 13.85 1.85 -30.66
N ALA A 193 15.12 1.99 -30.27
CA ALA A 193 15.96 0.88 -29.86
C ALA A 193 17.10 1.34 -28.94
N VAL A 194 17.67 0.39 -28.20
CA VAL A 194 19.04 0.55 -27.67
C VAL A 194 20.00 0.69 -28.86
N PRO A 195 20.93 1.66 -28.90
CA PRO A 195 21.76 1.94 -30.06
C PRO A 195 22.59 0.74 -30.43
N ARG A 196 22.48 0.32 -31.68
CA ARG A 196 23.13 -0.89 -32.14
C ARG A 196 24.65 -0.73 -32.17
N GLU A 197 25.14 0.49 -32.33
CA GLU A 197 26.56 0.84 -32.31
C GLU A 197 27.20 0.46 -30.97
N TRP A 198 26.44 0.47 -29.88
CA TRP A 198 26.94 0.05 -28.57
C TRP A 198 27.28 -1.44 -28.56
N SER A 199 26.60 -2.29 -29.33
CA SER A 199 26.95 -3.71 -29.42
C SER A 199 28.37 -3.94 -29.96
N TYR A 200 28.93 -3.00 -30.73
CA TYR A 200 30.28 -3.09 -31.28
C TYR A 200 31.30 -2.23 -30.50
N ASN A 201 30.92 -1.01 -30.13
CA ASN A 201 31.84 -0.02 -29.58
C ASN A 201 31.84 0.01 -28.04
N ASN A 202 30.81 -0.53 -27.40
CA ASN A 202 30.68 -0.62 -25.94
C ASN A 202 29.82 -1.82 -25.55
N HIS A 203 30.30 -3.02 -25.90
CA HIS A 203 29.56 -4.28 -25.83
C HIS A 203 28.97 -4.53 -24.44
N GLN A 204 29.76 -4.36 -23.38
CA GLN A 204 29.28 -4.52 -22.00
C GLN A 204 28.06 -3.64 -21.69
N LYS A 205 28.13 -2.33 -22.02
CA LYS A 205 27.03 -1.40 -21.78
C LYS A 205 25.75 -1.83 -22.49
N TYR A 206 25.86 -2.31 -23.73
CA TYR A 206 24.70 -2.76 -24.49
C TYR A 206 24.00 -3.93 -23.79
N TYR A 207 24.75 -4.96 -23.37
CA TYR A 207 24.18 -6.14 -22.72
C TYR A 207 23.64 -5.79 -21.33
N ASP A 208 24.35 -4.99 -20.54
CA ASP A 208 23.89 -4.56 -19.21
C ASP A 208 22.54 -3.83 -19.29
N VAL A 209 22.37 -2.94 -20.29
CA VAL A 209 21.12 -2.20 -20.50
C VAL A 209 19.99 -3.14 -20.95
N VAL A 210 20.26 -4.03 -21.89
CA VAL A 210 19.24 -4.97 -22.40
C VAL A 210 18.79 -5.93 -21.30
N GLU A 211 19.71 -6.46 -20.50
CA GLU A 211 19.41 -7.31 -19.34
C GLU A 211 18.61 -6.54 -18.29
N LEU A 212 19.02 -5.31 -17.96
CA LEU A 212 18.28 -4.45 -17.03
C LEU A 212 16.85 -4.17 -17.50
N LEU A 213 16.65 -3.88 -18.80
CA LEU A 213 15.33 -3.68 -19.37
C LEU A 213 14.49 -4.96 -19.30
N HIS A 214 15.08 -6.13 -19.53
CA HIS A 214 14.39 -7.41 -19.42
C HIS A 214 13.94 -7.73 -17.98
N ASP A 215 14.83 -7.51 -17.01
CA ASP A 215 14.53 -7.71 -15.59
C ASP A 215 13.40 -6.77 -15.14
N GLN A 216 13.51 -5.48 -15.47
CA GLN A 216 12.49 -4.50 -15.13
C GLN A 216 11.15 -4.78 -15.83
N ALA A 217 11.17 -5.24 -17.08
CA ALA A 217 9.96 -5.66 -17.79
C ALA A 217 9.26 -6.83 -17.09
N THR A 218 10.04 -7.80 -16.58
CA THR A 218 9.53 -8.91 -15.77
C THR A 218 8.88 -8.40 -14.48
N GLU A 219 9.53 -7.46 -13.78
CA GLU A 219 9.01 -6.85 -12.56
C GLU A 219 7.72 -6.04 -12.78
N VAL A 220 7.65 -5.25 -13.87
CA VAL A 220 6.42 -4.56 -14.29
C VAL A 220 5.30 -5.57 -14.52
N GLY A 221 5.61 -6.65 -15.24
CA GLY A 221 4.70 -7.74 -15.48
C GLY A 221 4.16 -8.33 -14.18
N ASN A 222 5.04 -8.76 -13.27
CA ASN A 222 4.69 -9.39 -12.01
C ASN A 222 3.83 -8.47 -11.13
N ALA A 223 4.18 -7.18 -11.06
CA ALA A 223 3.41 -6.19 -10.32
C ALA A 223 1.99 -6.04 -10.89
N PHE A 224 1.86 -6.00 -12.22
CA PHE A 224 0.56 -5.91 -12.88
C PHE A 224 -0.30 -7.16 -12.59
N ASP A 225 0.27 -8.36 -12.70
CA ASP A 225 -0.44 -9.60 -12.41
C ASP A 225 -0.95 -9.65 -10.97
N ASN A 226 -0.14 -9.23 -10.01
CA ASN A 226 -0.51 -9.23 -8.60
C ASN A 226 -1.68 -8.28 -8.35
N LEU A 227 -1.63 -7.07 -8.91
CA LEU A 227 -2.73 -6.11 -8.83
C LEU A 227 -4.01 -6.68 -9.46
N VAL A 228 -3.94 -7.21 -10.68
CA VAL A 228 -5.10 -7.77 -11.39
C VAL A 228 -5.70 -8.97 -10.64
N LYS A 229 -4.87 -9.88 -10.13
CA LYS A 229 -5.33 -11.06 -9.37
C LYS A 229 -6.00 -10.64 -8.05
N SER A 230 -5.44 -9.68 -7.32
CA SER A 230 -6.05 -9.16 -6.08
C SER A 230 -7.34 -8.38 -6.36
N ALA A 231 -7.36 -7.55 -7.40
CA ALA A 231 -8.56 -6.81 -7.82
C ALA A 231 -9.69 -7.77 -8.23
N LEU A 232 -9.40 -8.83 -8.99
CA LEU A 232 -10.39 -9.84 -9.35
C LEU A 232 -11.00 -10.52 -8.11
N ARG A 233 -10.16 -10.85 -7.12
CA ARG A 233 -10.61 -11.51 -5.87
C ARG A 233 -11.45 -10.59 -4.99
N LYS A 234 -11.07 -9.32 -4.86
CA LYS A 234 -11.69 -8.37 -3.92
C LYS A 234 -12.89 -7.63 -4.52
N LEU A 235 -12.74 -7.15 -5.77
CA LEU A 235 -13.74 -6.32 -6.44
C LEU A 235 -14.74 -7.16 -7.23
N ASN A 236 -14.39 -8.41 -7.57
CA ASN A 236 -15.20 -9.30 -8.42
C ASN A 236 -15.52 -8.66 -9.79
N VAL A 237 -14.57 -7.86 -10.31
CA VAL A 237 -14.68 -7.20 -11.62
C VAL A 237 -13.74 -7.88 -12.61
N ARG A 238 -14.24 -8.14 -13.82
CA ARG A 238 -13.46 -8.68 -14.93
C ARG A 238 -13.49 -7.69 -16.07
N ILE A 239 -12.31 -7.29 -16.53
CA ILE A 239 -12.16 -6.44 -17.71
C ILE A 239 -11.70 -7.35 -18.83
N LEU A 240 -12.47 -7.33 -19.92
CA LEU A 240 -12.11 -7.96 -21.17
C LEU A 240 -11.48 -6.85 -22.01
N ASP A 241 -10.16 -6.92 -22.15
CA ASP A 241 -9.43 -6.10 -23.12
C ASP A 241 -9.56 -6.78 -24.50
#